data_AF-A0A078JSJ5-F1
#
_entry.id   AF-A0A078JSJ5-F1
#
_cell.length_a   1.000
_cell.length_b   1.000
_cell.length_c   1.000
_cell.angle_alpha   90.00
_cell.angle_beta   90.00
_cell.angle_gamma   90.00
#
_symmetry.space_group_name_H-M   'P 1'
#
loop_
_entity.id
_entity.type
_entity.pdbx_description
1 polymer ?
#
loop_
_entity_poly.entity_id
_entity_poly.type
_entity_poly.pdbx_seq_one_letter_code
_entity_poly.pdbx_strand_id
1 'polypeptide(L)'
;MMNEEINFNDIVPFQVKKAEGLPKTKLPFNCGLFVVKMLECRSLGLKKMSSINDDTAMDLRSNLCCEMFDQFMDKDFQEGCRR
;
A
#
# COMPACT_ATOMS: atom_id res chain seq x y z
N MET A 1 1.01 1.72 39.41
CA MET A 1 1.40 1.99 38.01
C MET A 1 2.81 2.56 38.07
N MET A 2 3.78 1.92 37.41
CA MET A 2 5.14 2.48 37.37
C MET A 2 5.08 3.74 36.53
N ASN A 3 5.39 4.89 37.13
CA ASN A 3 5.71 6.10 36.40
C ASN A 3 7.09 5.89 35.78
N GLU A 4 7.15 5.20 34.64
CA GLU A 4 8.35 5.22 33.82
C GLU A 4 8.49 6.65 33.28
N GLU A 5 9.35 7.44 33.92
CA GLU A 5 9.75 8.74 33.40
C GLU A 5 10.40 8.51 32.03
N ILE A 6 9.77 9.05 30.98
CA ILE A 6 10.29 8.96 29.63
C ILE A 6 11.57 9.81 29.56
N ASN A 7 12.72 9.15 29.45
CA ASN A 7 13.99 9.82 29.19
C ASN A 7 14.06 10.22 27.71
N PHE A 8 13.84 11.50 27.43
CA PHE A 8 13.90 12.03 26.06
C PHE A 8 15.29 11.89 25.41
N ASN A 9 16.36 11.68 26.19
CA ASN A 9 17.69 11.41 25.63
C ASN A 9 17.80 10.01 25.01
N ASP A 10 16.92 9.07 25.39
CA ASP A 10 16.85 7.72 24.80
C ASP A 10 15.96 7.68 23.54
N ILE A 11 15.29 8.80 23.21
CA ILE A 11 14.41 8.89 22.04
C ILE A 11 15.22 9.29 20.81
N VAL A 12 15.41 8.33 19.91
CA VAL A 12 15.96 8.60 18.57
C VAL A 12 14.87 9.22 17.70
N PRO A 13 15.07 10.43 17.13
CA PRO A 13 14.08 11.03 16.24
C PRO A 13 13.86 10.19 14.98
N PHE A 14 12.62 10.22 14.47
CA PHE A 14 12.30 9.62 13.18
C PHE A 14 13.13 10.27 12.07
N GLN A 15 13.71 9.44 11.21
CA GLN A 15 14.44 9.89 10.04
C GLN A 15 13.46 10.13 8.88
N VAL A 16 13.41 11.36 8.39
CA VAL A 16 12.62 11.70 7.20
C VAL A 16 13.47 11.44 5.96
N LYS A 17 12.94 10.65 5.02
CA LYS A 17 13.61 10.39 3.74
C LYS A 17 12.74 10.87 2.59
N LYS A 18 13.34 11.61 1.66
CA LYS A 18 12.71 11.91 0.38
C LYS A 18 12.75 10.67 -0.49
N ALA A 19 11.60 10.26 -1.01
CA ALA A 19 11.54 9.15 -1.95
C ALA A 19 11.91 9.64 -3.35
N GLU A 20 12.99 9.08 -3.90
CA GLU A 20 13.46 9.35 -5.26
C GLU A 20 13.16 8.18 -6.20
N GLY A 21 13.06 8.45 -7.50
CA GLY A 21 12.82 7.43 -8.51
C GLY A 21 11.45 6.74 -8.41
N LEU A 22 10.50 7.32 -7.67
CA LEU A 22 9.15 6.77 -7.59
C LEU A 22 8.40 6.95 -8.92
N PRO A 23 7.54 5.98 -9.29
CA PRO A 23 6.60 6.13 -10.38
C PRO A 23 5.76 7.40 -10.28
N LYS A 24 5.53 8.05 -11.42
CA LYS A 24 4.72 9.26 -11.52
C LYS A 24 3.67 9.09 -12.61
N THR A 25 2.48 9.59 -12.33
CA THR A 25 1.38 9.68 -13.30
C THR A 25 1.37 11.07 -13.92
N LYS A 26 1.00 11.16 -15.21
CA LYS A 26 0.63 12.42 -15.86
C LYS A 26 -0.87 12.71 -15.73
N LEU A 27 -1.65 11.70 -15.34
CA LEU A 27 -3.10 11.73 -15.24
C LEU A 27 -3.53 11.90 -13.77
N PRO A 28 -4.20 13.00 -13.40
CA PRO A 28 -4.55 13.30 -12.01
C PRO A 28 -5.38 12.20 -11.34
N PHE A 29 -6.28 11.54 -12.07
CA PHE A 29 -7.18 10.50 -11.55
C PHE A 29 -6.49 9.15 -11.26
N ASN A 30 -5.23 8.97 -11.66
CA ASN A 30 -4.46 7.75 -11.37
C ASN A 30 -3.66 7.86 -10.05
N CYS A 31 -3.63 9.02 -9.39
CA CYS A 31 -2.77 9.25 -8.22
C CYS A 31 -3.02 8.25 -7.07
N GLY A 32 -4.29 7.94 -6.78
CA GLY A 32 -4.66 6.97 -5.74
C GLY A 32 -4.16 5.56 -6.07
N LEU A 33 -4.34 5.10 -7.31
CA LEU A 33 -3.87 3.80 -7.77
C LEU A 33 -2.34 3.68 -7.65
N PHE A 34 -1.61 4.73 -8.04
CA PHE A 34 -0.15 4.77 -7.96
C PHE A 34 0.31 4.64 -6.50
N VAL A 35 -0.31 5.38 -5.57
CA VAL A 35 0.02 5.30 -4.14
C VAL A 35 -0.22 3.89 -3.60
N VAL A 36 -1.37 3.30 -3.90
CA VAL A 36 -1.72 1.93 -3.44
C VAL A 36 -0.74 0.90 -3.96
N LYS A 37 -0.44 0.89 -5.27
CA LYS A 37 0.48 -0.08 -5.87
C LYS A 37 1.93 0.15 -5.43
N MET A 38 2.34 1.40 -5.18
CA MET A 38 3.66 1.68 -4.58
C MET A 38 3.77 1.13 -3.16
N LEU A 39 2.73 1.30 -2.34
CA LEU A 39 2.69 0.75 -0.99
C LEU A 39 2.72 -0.78 -1.01
N GLU A 40 1.93 -1.42 -1.87
CA GLU A 40 1.93 -2.87 -2.07
C GLU A 40 3.35 -3.38 -2.42
N CYS A 41 3.99 -2.77 -3.42
CA CYS A 41 5.35 -3.14 -3.81
C CYS A 41 6.35 -3.00 -2.65
N ARG A 42 6.27 -1.92 -1.85
CA ARG A 42 7.14 -1.73 -0.68
C ARG A 42 6.88 -2.79 0.39
N SER A 43 5.63 -3.10 0.69
CA SER A 43 5.23 -4.10 1.68
C SER A 43 5.72 -5.50 1.29
N LEU A 44 5.77 -5.81 -0.01
CA LEU A 44 6.28 -7.07 -0.56
C LEU A 44 7.81 -7.09 -0.76
N GLY A 45 8.51 -5.99 -0.44
CA GLY A 45 9.97 -5.89 -0.66
C GLY A 45 10.39 -5.79 -2.12
N LEU A 46 9.46 -5.49 -3.04
CA LEU A 46 9.72 -5.33 -4.46
C LEU A 46 10.47 -4.01 -4.72
N LYS A 47 11.68 -4.12 -5.28
CA LYS A 47 12.54 -2.96 -5.56
C LYS A 47 12.18 -2.24 -6.86
N LYS A 48 11.60 -2.94 -7.82
CA LYS A 48 11.28 -2.41 -9.15
C LYS A 48 9.78 -2.15 -9.24
N MET A 49 9.42 -0.89 -9.52
CA MET A 49 8.02 -0.44 -9.65
C MET A 49 7.70 0.01 -11.09
N SER A 50 8.44 -0.49 -12.08
CA SER A 50 8.33 -0.05 -13.48
C SER A 50 6.97 -0.36 -14.11
N SER A 51 6.25 -1.34 -13.57
CA SER A 51 4.89 -1.70 -14.00
C SER A 51 3.83 -0.69 -13.55
N ILE A 52 4.15 0.26 -12.67
CA ILE A 52 3.24 1.32 -12.24
C ILE A 52 3.42 2.51 -13.18
N ASN A 53 2.63 2.57 -14.25
CA ASN A 53 2.65 3.67 -15.20
C ASN A 53 1.24 3.87 -15.80
N ASP A 54 1.07 4.94 -16.58
CA ASP A 54 -0.24 5.29 -17.12
C ASP A 54 -0.74 4.27 -18.17
N ASP A 55 0.17 3.61 -18.89
CA ASP A 55 -0.18 2.63 -19.93
C ASP A 55 -0.76 1.35 -19.33
N THR A 56 -0.30 0.96 -18.14
CA THR A 56 -0.75 -0.23 -17.40
C THR A 56 -1.81 0.07 -16.35
N ALA A 57 -2.19 1.35 -16.16
CA ALA A 57 -3.05 1.78 -15.06
C ALA A 57 -4.44 1.12 -15.08
N MET A 58 -4.99 0.86 -16.27
CA MET A 58 -6.29 0.18 -16.38
C MET A 58 -6.21 -1.28 -15.92
N ASP A 59 -5.18 -2.01 -16.33
CA ASP A 59 -4.98 -3.41 -15.93
C ASP A 59 -4.75 -3.51 -14.42
N LEU A 60 -3.91 -2.63 -13.87
CA LEU A 60 -3.66 -2.56 -12.43
C LEU A 60 -4.93 -2.27 -11.64
N ARG A 61 -5.81 -1.40 -12.15
CA ARG A 61 -7.10 -1.10 -11.52
C ARG A 61 -8.03 -2.30 -11.55
N SER A 62 -8.17 -2.95 -12.70
CA SER A 62 -9.01 -4.14 -12.84
C SER A 62 -8.56 -5.25 -11.91
N ASN A 63 -7.26 -5.56 -11.89
CA ASN A 63 -6.70 -6.59 -11.01
C ASN A 63 -6.93 -6.26 -9.52
N LEU A 64 -6.69 -5.01 -9.11
CA LEU A 64 -6.94 -4.58 -7.74
C LEU A 64 -8.42 -4.74 -7.35
N CYS A 65 -9.34 -4.40 -8.25
CA CYS A 65 -10.77 -4.59 -8.01
C CYS A 65 -11.14 -6.07 -7.84
N CYS A 66 -10.60 -6.96 -8.69
CA CYS A 66 -10.80 -8.40 -8.56
C CYS A 66 -10.23 -8.93 -7.23
N GLU A 67 -9.00 -8.56 -6.89
CA GLU A 67 -8.36 -8.97 -5.63
C GLU A 67 -9.17 -8.54 -4.40
N MET A 68 -9.68 -7.30 -4.39
CA MET A 68 -10.54 -6.83 -3.31
C MET A 68 -11.85 -7.62 -3.29
N PHE A 69 -12.50 -7.77 -4.43
CA PHE A 69 -13.76 -8.51 -4.53
C PHE A 69 -13.60 -9.95 -4.01
N ASP A 70 -12.56 -10.66 -4.45
CA ASP A 70 -12.28 -12.02 -4.01
C ASP A 70 -12.03 -12.06 -2.50
N GLN A 71 -11.25 -11.12 -1.94
CA GLN A 71 -10.99 -11.08 -0.51
C GLN A 71 -12.24 -10.83 0.34
N PHE A 72 -13.15 -9.96 -0.12
CA PHE A 72 -14.40 -9.68 0.61
C PHE A 72 -15.42 -10.79 0.40
N MET A 73 -15.64 -11.22 -0.83
CA MET A 73 -16.63 -12.24 -1.16
C MET A 73 -16.23 -13.62 -0.65
N ASP A 74 -14.97 -14.06 -0.78
CA ASP A 74 -14.58 -15.37 -0.24
C ASP A 74 -14.64 -15.39 1.28
N LYS A 75 -14.23 -14.32 1.96
CA LYS A 75 -14.27 -14.31 3.44
C LYS A 75 -15.69 -14.27 3.97
N ASP A 76 -16.54 -13.39 3.43
CA ASP A 76 -17.93 -13.28 3.87
C ASP A 76 -18.74 -14.52 3.48
N PHE A 77 -18.47 -15.12 2.32
CA PHE A 77 -19.11 -16.37 1.90
C PHE A 77 -18.65 -17.56 2.74
N GLN A 78 -17.36 -17.67 3.08
CA GLN A 78 -16.87 -18.75 3.95
C GLN A 78 -17.36 -18.60 5.40
N GLU A 79 -17.50 -17.38 5.92
CA GLU A 79 -18.08 -17.15 7.25
C GLU A 79 -19.59 -17.39 7.27
N GLY A 80 -20.30 -17.07 6.18
CA GLY A 80 -21.73 -17.34 5.99
C GLY A 80 -22.06 -18.84 5.83
N CYS A 81 -21.21 -19.61 5.15
CA CYS A 81 -21.39 -21.07 4.99
C CYS A 81 -20.98 -21.89 6.23
N ARG A 82 -20.28 -21.31 7.20
CA ARG A 82 -19.89 -21.99 8.46
C ARG A 82 -20.93 -21.83 9.59
N ARG A 83 -22.01 -21.09 9.35
CA ARG A 83 -23.20 -21.01 10.23
C ARG A 83 -24.29 -21.93 9.72
#